data_AF-A0A5N8VU17-F1
#
_entry.id   AF-A0A5N8VU17-F1
#
_cell.length_a   1.000
_cell.length_b   1.000
_cell.length_c   1.000
_cell.angle_alpha   90.00
_cell.angle_beta   90.00
_cell.angle_gamma   90.00
#
_symmetry.space_group_name_H-M   'P 1'
#
loop_
_entity.id
_entity.type
_entity.pdbx_description
1 polymer ?
#
loop_
_entity_poly.entity_id
_entity_poly.type
_entity_poly.pdbx_seq_one_letter_code
_entity_poly.pdbx_strand_id
1 'polypeptide(L)' 'MARRVGAGLTFSGPPIRQPVAMGGPMVMNTQAEIQQALRDFQTGEFGTIPRQARMRYR' A
#
# COMPACT_ATOMS: atom_id res chain seq x y z
N MET A 1 -31.35 -18.98 22.89
CA MET A 1 -30.26 -18.01 23.19
C MET A 1 -29.13 -18.27 22.19
N ALA A 2 -28.94 -17.41 21.18
CA ALA A 2 -27.94 -17.64 20.12
C ALA A 2 -26.67 -16.82 20.40
N ARG A 3 -25.51 -17.48 20.50
CA ARG A 3 -24.22 -16.83 20.75
C ARG A 3 -23.65 -16.34 19.41
N ARG A 4 -23.53 -15.03 19.24
CA ARG A 4 -22.79 -14.44 18.11
C ARG A 4 -21.30 -14.71 18.31
N VAL A 5 -20.65 -15.30 17.32
CA VAL A 5 -19.19 -15.44 17.27
C VAL A 5 -18.64 -14.14 16.67
N GLY A 6 -17.67 -13.52 17.34
CA GLY A 6 -16.98 -12.33 16.81
C GLY A 6 -16.01 -12.71 15.70
N ALA A 7 -16.00 -11.95 14.61
CA ALA A 7 -14.98 -12.07 13.56
C ALA A 7 -13.79 -11.17 13.91
N GLY A 8 -12.60 -11.76 14.09
CA GLY A 8 -11.36 -11.04 14.35
C GLY A 8 -10.26 -11.53 13.42
N LEU A 9 -9.39 -10.61 13.00
CA LEU A 9 -8.17 -10.92 12.26
C LEU A 9 -6.97 -10.58 13.15
N THR A 10 -5.99 -11.48 13.21
CA THR A 10 -4.72 -11.26 13.92
C THR A 10 -3.58 -11.40 12.92
N PHE A 11 -2.66 -10.45 12.93
CA PHE A 11 -1.46 -10.46 12.10
C PHE A 11 -0.23 -10.33 13.01
N SER A 12 0.79 -11.14 12.76
CA SER A 12 2.06 -11.12 13.51
C SER A 12 3.23 -11.43 12.57
N GLY A 13 4.38 -10.82 12.81
CA GLY A 13 5.61 -11.08 12.06
C GLY A 13 6.82 -10.44 12.72
N PRO A 14 8.05 -10.88 12.36
CA PRO A 14 9.27 -10.28 12.88
C PRO A 14 9.42 -8.82 12.40
N PRO A 15 10.02 -7.93 13.21
CA PRO A 15 10.24 -6.55 12.80
C PRO A 15 11.27 -6.48 11.67
N ILE A 16 10.96 -5.68 10.64
CA ILE A 16 11.84 -5.45 9.48
C ILE A 16 13.07 -4.59 9.85
N ARG A 17 12.97 -3.78 10.91
CA ARG A 17 14.06 -2.94 11.47
C ARG A 17 14.71 -1.99 10.44
N GLN A 18 13.94 -1.53 9.46
CA GLN A 18 14.38 -0.51 8.53
C GLN A 18 13.76 0.85 8.88
N PRO A 19 14.42 1.97 8.54
CA PRO A 19 13.82 3.28 8.65
C PRO A 19 12.51 3.36 7.85
N VAL A 20 11.56 4.16 8.36
CA VAL A 20 10.25 4.36 7.75
C VAL A 20 10.08 5.85 7.47
N ALA A 21 9.93 6.19 6.20
CA ALA A 21 9.52 7.51 5.73
C ALA A 21 8.13 7.39 5.08
N MET A 22 7.21 8.28 5.43
CA MET A 22 5.85 8.31 4.92
C MET A 22 5.58 9.61 4.15
N GLY A 23 4.94 9.50 2.99
CA GLY A 23 4.56 10.64 2.15
C GLY A 23 3.28 10.33 1.39
N GLY A 24 2.12 10.54 2.02
CA GLY A 24 0.82 10.23 1.43
C GLY A 24 0.65 8.72 1.18
N PRO A 25 0.34 8.28 -0.05
CA PRO A 25 0.17 6.85 -0.37
C PRO A 25 1.49 6.06 -0.45
N MET A 26 2.64 6.72 -0.25
CA MET A 26 3.96 6.10 -0.41
C MET A 26 4.66 5.92 0.94
N VAL A 27 5.30 4.76 1.11
CA VAL A 27 6.16 4.42 2.26
C VAL A 27 7.50 3.90 1.74
N MET A 28 8.60 4.51 2.16
CA MET A 28 9.97 4.20 1.74
C MET A 28 10.92 4.23 2.95
N ASN A 29 12.22 4.05 2.73
CA ASN A 29 13.21 4.09 3.81
C ASN A 29 13.73 5.52 4.08
N THR A 30 13.70 6.41 3.09
CA THR A 30 14.23 7.78 3.21
C THR A 30 13.29 8.84 2.61
N GLN A 31 13.47 10.10 3.03
CA GLN A 31 12.71 11.21 2.46
C GLN A 31 13.02 11.46 0.98
N ALA A 32 14.25 11.18 0.54
CA ALA A 32 14.67 11.33 -0.85
C ALA A 32 13.94 10.33 -1.77
N GLU A 33 13.77 9.08 -1.32
CA GLU A 33 12.99 8.06 -2.03
C GLU A 33 11.51 8.44 -2.13
N ILE A 34 10.93 9.05 -1.08
CA ILE A 34 9.57 9.59 -1.15
C ILE A 34 9.48 10.67 -2.25
N GLN A 35 10.44 11.59 -2.32
CA GLN A 35 10.44 12.63 -3.35
C GLN A 35 10.59 12.04 -4.77
N GLN A 36 11.38 10.98 -4.92
CA GLN A 36 11.49 10.26 -6.19
C GLN A 36 10.17 9.56 -6.56
N ALA A 37 9.58 8.79 -5.64
CA ALA A 37 8.33 8.09 -5.87
C ALA A 37 7.17 9.05 -6.23
N LEU A 38 7.15 10.25 -5.64
CA LEU A 38 6.19 11.28 -6.00
C LEU A 38 6.43 11.82 -7.41
N ARG A 39 7.69 12.02 -7.82
CA ARG A 39 8.01 12.39 -9.22
C ARG A 39 7.57 11.31 -10.19
N ASP A 40 7.91 10.06 -9.93
CA ASP A 40 7.55 8.92 -10.78
C ASP A 40 6.04 8.79 -10.94
N PHE A 41 5.29 9.04 -9.86
CA PHE A 41 3.84 9.11 -9.88
C PHE A 41 3.32 10.25 -10.77
N GLN A 42 3.91 11.45 -10.63
CA GLN A 42 3.52 12.64 -11.39
C GLN A 42 3.86 12.51 -12.88
N THR A 43 4.95 11.84 -13.22
CA THR A 43 5.38 11.61 -14.61
C THR A 43 4.71 10.41 -15.27
N GLY A 44 3.95 9.60 -14.50
CA GLY A 44 3.24 8.44 -15.02
C GLY A 44 4.11 7.19 -15.21
N GLU A 45 5.29 7.14 -14.58
CA GLU A 45 6.25 6.05 -14.69
C GLU A 45 5.78 4.75 -13.99
N PHE A 46 4.74 4.82 -13.15
CA PHE A 46 4.09 3.63 -12.57
C PHE A 46 3.22 2.85 -13.56
N GLY A 47 3.13 3.33 -14.80
CA GLY A 47 2.41 2.67 -15.88
C GLY A 47 0.91 2.94 -15.84
N THR A 48 0.20 2.31 -16.79
CA THR A 48 -1.24 2.50 -16.96
C THR A 48 -1.99 1.30 -16.40
N ILE A 49 -3.16 1.54 -15.81
CA ILE A 49 -4.05 0.47 -15.36
C ILE A 49 -4.60 -0.26 -16.60
N PRO A 50 -4.32 -1.56 -16.80
CA PRO A 50 -4.84 -2.30 -17.95
C PRO A 50 -6.36 -2.30 -17.95
N ARG A 51 -6.98 -2.18 -19.13
CA ARG A 51 -8.45 -2.14 -19.27
C ARG A 51 -9.14 -3.33 -18.60
N GLN A 52 -8.50 -4.50 -18.62
CA GLN A 52 -9.01 -5.74 -18.02
C GLN A 52 -9.14 -5.66 -16.49
N ALA A 53 -8.22 -4.95 -15.81
CA ALA A 53 -8.27 -4.78 -14.36
C ALA A 53 -9.50 -3.96 -13.90
N ARG A 54 -10.05 -3.10 -14.78
CA ARG A 54 -11.26 -2.31 -14.51
C ARG A 54 -12.56 -3.12 -14.59
N MET A 55 -12.58 -4.28 -15.27
CA MET A 55 -13.81 -5.04 -15.50
C MET A 55 -14.11 -6.09 -14.42
N ARG A 56 -13.16 -6.39 -13.53
CA ARG A 56 -13.31 -7.42 -12.50
C ARG A 56 -14.24 -7.06 -11.32
N TYR A 57 -14.73 -5.82 -11.28
CA TYR A 57 -15.60 -5.30 -10.21
C TYR A 57 -17.00 -4.90 -10.70
N ARG A 58 -17.42 -5.43 -11.86
CA ARG A 58 -18.77 -5.23 -12.39
C ARG A 58 -19.58 -6.52 -12.37
#